data_AF-A0A4D7AT98-F1
#
_entry.id   AF-A0A4D7AT98-F1
#
_cell.length_a   1.000
_cell.length_b   1.000
_cell.length_c   1.000
_cell.angle_alpha   90.00
_cell.angle_beta   90.00
_cell.angle_gamma   90.00
#
_symmetry.space_group_name_H-M   'P 1'
#
loop_
_entity.id
_entity.type
_entity.pdbx_description
1 polymer ?
#
loop_
_entity_poly.entity_id
_entity_poly.type
_entity_poly.pdbx_seq_one_letter_code
_entity_poly.pdbx_strand_id
1 'polypeptide(L)'
;MAVSMPANAAIGKAIAEQDGQFFYAGRRPTGQGAALPLAPASGLGRPSAMATAPGGSPRSLKVPSRLSEQSLLLGTAAGFVAIAGAQAADLPGKAAPAEYVRICDTYGAGFFFIPGTDTCLRIGGFVRVDYTVNTTPGSRATGSTAVPGQRVLGTSYFDSLYGTSARLTLNFDARSNTEYGLLRAFGQFSAYRGQFDGAFSSQGLVNSGTHQSPRASAINVERAFIQFAGFTFGFSASFFNFYQGDVQLSGNFAATARSTTVLAYTASFGSGFSATVSLEDSMYRRYGNQDVWVDNAAGANITPLTRPLSGVYGLTYGAQKVPDIVANLRVDQAWGSAQIMGALHQLTDYGYAGTTTTQIPALTGQNFGNPTNAAGDKFGWAVGAGVRLNLDMLARGDVLWLQAVYADGALDYAFGTANQGGDRQTISGAGNLSGVNALNSQLRDAVVANNLGGVPVVGNASIQTTKAWSVAAGFRHFWTPALRSSIFGAYSDINQPAAAVGLSDIKYWNVGVNTIWSPVRNLDLGLEVVYHNINARTQAGLVPAISGGGVPRGQEGAWVGTLRVQRNF
;
A
#
# COMPACT_ATOMS: atom_id res chain seq x y z
N MET A 1 10.35 36.63 28.80
CA MET A 1 11.47 36.64 27.83
C MET A 1 10.97 35.94 26.57
N ALA A 2 10.56 36.70 25.55
CA ALA A 2 9.92 36.14 24.36
C ALA A 2 10.97 35.82 23.28
N VAL A 3 11.03 34.57 22.84
CA VAL A 3 11.88 34.13 21.73
C VAL A 3 11.00 33.94 20.50
N SER A 4 11.17 34.81 19.50
CA SER A 4 10.47 34.72 18.22
C SER A 4 11.03 33.58 17.37
N MET A 5 10.29 32.46 17.29
CA MET A 5 10.65 31.34 16.42
C MET A 5 10.32 31.66 14.94
N PRO A 6 11.27 31.57 14.00
CA PRO A 6 11.02 31.92 12.61
C PRO A 6 10.39 30.79 11.79
N ALA A 7 9.34 31.14 11.02
CA ALA A 7 8.92 30.47 9.78
C ALA A 7 8.59 28.95 9.82
N ASN A 8 7.50 28.58 10.52
CA ASN A 8 6.86 27.23 10.45
C ASN A 8 6.51 26.74 9.03
N ALA A 9 6.54 27.60 8.00
CA ALA A 9 6.25 27.24 6.61
C ALA A 9 7.27 26.28 5.97
N ALA A 10 8.50 26.21 6.48
CA ALA A 10 9.55 25.32 5.94
C ALA A 10 9.27 23.83 6.26
N ILE A 11 8.89 23.54 7.51
CA ILE A 11 8.60 22.17 7.99
C ILE A 11 7.47 21.56 7.16
N GLY A 12 6.41 22.35 6.91
CA GLY A 12 5.27 21.95 6.08
C GLY A 12 5.62 21.66 4.61
N LYS A 13 6.78 22.10 4.11
CA LYS A 13 7.27 21.74 2.76
C LYS A 13 8.07 20.44 2.78
N ALA A 14 9.01 20.29 3.72
CA ALA A 14 9.87 19.10 3.80
C ALA A 14 9.05 17.80 3.94
N ILE A 15 8.05 17.80 4.82
CA ILE A 15 7.19 16.62 5.01
C ILE A 15 6.16 16.48 3.88
N ALA A 16 5.67 17.57 3.30
CA ALA A 16 4.79 17.51 2.13
C ALA A 16 5.50 17.03 0.85
N GLU A 17 6.83 16.97 0.80
CA GLU A 17 7.60 16.31 -0.27
C GLU A 17 7.91 14.83 0.03
N GLN A 18 7.58 14.32 1.24
CA GLN A 18 7.45 12.87 1.55
C GLN A 18 6.00 12.36 1.38
N ASP A 19 4.98 13.21 1.53
CA ASP A 19 3.59 12.92 1.13
C ASP A 19 3.35 13.10 -0.38
N GLY A 20 3.98 14.13 -0.95
CA GLY A 20 3.74 14.60 -2.31
C GLY A 20 4.22 13.67 -3.42
N GLN A 21 4.89 12.57 -3.07
CA GLN A 21 5.39 11.56 -4.01
C GLN A 21 4.25 10.88 -4.79
N PHE A 22 3.03 10.85 -4.23
CA PHE A 22 1.81 10.40 -4.92
C PHE A 22 1.08 11.51 -5.71
N PHE A 23 1.57 12.76 -5.71
CA PHE A 23 0.91 13.94 -6.29
C PHE A 23 1.64 14.56 -7.51
N TYR A 24 2.36 13.74 -8.28
CA TYR A 24 3.13 14.22 -9.45
C TYR A 24 2.36 14.23 -10.79
N ALA A 25 1.45 15.20 -10.96
CA ALA A 25 0.93 15.63 -12.27
C ALA A 25 0.39 17.09 -12.31
N GLY A 26 0.86 17.97 -11.40
CA GLY A 26 0.30 19.31 -11.19
C GLY A 26 1.25 20.47 -11.53
N ARG A 27 1.40 20.82 -12.81
CA ARG A 27 2.17 22.02 -13.24
C ARG A 27 1.58 23.28 -12.60
N ARG A 28 2.42 24.10 -11.93
CA ARG A 28 2.05 25.44 -11.42
C ARG A 28 1.56 26.32 -12.60
N PRO A 29 0.49 27.11 -12.44
CA PRO A 29 -0.10 27.85 -13.54
C PRO A 29 0.81 29.00 -14.01
N THR A 30 1.29 28.92 -15.25
CA THR A 30 1.80 30.07 -16.01
C THR A 30 0.63 30.63 -16.82
N GLY A 31 0.11 31.78 -16.43
CA GLY A 31 -1.05 32.39 -17.08
C GLY A 31 -0.69 33.19 -18.33
N GLN A 32 -1.37 32.89 -19.44
CA GLN A 32 -1.74 33.81 -20.52
C GLN A 32 -2.83 33.12 -21.35
N GLY A 33 -3.83 33.87 -21.82
CA GLY A 33 -5.05 33.32 -22.39
C GLY A 33 -5.14 33.45 -23.91
N ALA A 34 -5.77 32.46 -24.55
CA ALA A 34 -6.38 32.55 -25.87
C ALA A 34 -7.65 31.66 -25.87
N ALA A 35 -8.66 32.03 -26.64
CA ALA A 35 -9.97 31.38 -26.66
C ALA A 35 -10.39 30.98 -28.08
N LEU A 36 -11.61 30.45 -28.22
CA LEU A 36 -12.32 30.04 -29.46
C LEU A 36 -11.93 28.63 -30.00
N PRO A 37 -12.81 27.95 -30.76
CA PRO A 37 -14.13 27.51 -30.29
C PRO A 37 -14.47 26.05 -30.65
N LEU A 38 -15.59 25.54 -30.12
CA LEU A 38 -16.18 24.24 -30.49
C LEU A 38 -17.02 24.32 -31.77
N ALA A 39 -17.14 23.19 -32.49
CA ALA A 39 -18.05 22.99 -33.62
C ALA A 39 -18.94 21.74 -33.38
N PRO A 40 -20.18 21.69 -33.90
CA PRO A 40 -21.19 20.70 -33.51
C PRO A 40 -21.17 19.40 -34.35
N ALA A 41 -21.76 18.35 -33.80
CA ALA A 41 -22.05 17.10 -34.52
C ALA A 41 -23.34 17.18 -35.34
N SER A 42 -23.39 16.42 -36.44
CA SER A 42 -24.58 16.15 -37.25
C SER A 42 -24.74 14.63 -37.43
N GLY A 43 -25.91 14.15 -37.87
CA GLY A 43 -26.21 12.71 -37.91
C GLY A 43 -27.26 12.31 -38.95
N LEU A 44 -28.00 11.23 -38.64
CA LEU A 44 -28.99 10.50 -39.46
C LEU A 44 -28.39 9.50 -40.48
N GLY A 45 -29.07 8.35 -40.60
CA GLY A 45 -28.74 7.27 -41.54
C GLY A 45 -29.27 5.91 -41.07
N ARG A 46 -30.42 5.47 -41.60
CA ARG A 46 -31.01 4.14 -41.30
C ARG A 46 -31.83 3.60 -42.48
N PRO A 47 -31.60 2.35 -42.88
CA PRO A 47 -32.67 1.34 -43.04
C PRO A 47 -32.33 0.06 -42.21
N SER A 48 -32.93 -1.12 -42.41
CA SER A 48 -34.37 -1.52 -42.39
C SER A 48 -34.47 -3.07 -42.46
N ALA A 49 -35.66 -3.63 -42.21
CA ALA A 49 -36.07 -5.04 -42.44
C ALA A 49 -35.44 -6.13 -41.53
N MET A 50 -36.08 -7.28 -41.25
CA MET A 50 -37.51 -7.69 -41.25
C MET A 50 -37.67 -9.08 -40.54
N ALA A 51 -38.90 -9.45 -40.14
CA ALA A 51 -39.34 -10.80 -39.71
C ALA A 51 -38.90 -11.27 -38.30
N THR A 52 -39.64 -12.08 -37.51
CA THR A 52 -41.04 -12.58 -37.58
C THR A 52 -41.53 -13.00 -36.18
N ALA A 53 -42.84 -13.13 -35.94
CA ALA A 53 -43.42 -13.71 -34.71
C ALA A 53 -44.80 -14.39 -34.95
N PRO A 54 -45.13 -15.41 -34.16
CA PRO A 54 -46.48 -15.60 -33.58
C PRO A 54 -46.40 -15.94 -32.07
N GLY A 55 -47.46 -15.91 -31.26
CA GLY A 55 -48.86 -15.51 -31.48
C GLY A 55 -49.81 -16.29 -30.54
N GLY A 56 -50.65 -15.62 -29.74
CA GLY A 56 -51.63 -16.30 -28.86
C GLY A 56 -52.36 -15.37 -27.87
N SER A 57 -53.68 -15.55 -27.73
CA SER A 57 -54.62 -14.79 -26.86
C SER A 57 -56.00 -15.49 -26.88
N PRO A 58 -57.12 -14.94 -26.33
CA PRO A 58 -57.34 -14.05 -25.19
C PRO A 58 -58.40 -14.62 -24.20
N ARG A 59 -58.81 -13.85 -23.18
CA ARG A 59 -60.21 -13.79 -22.67
C ARG A 59 -60.45 -12.50 -21.85
N SER A 60 -61.71 -12.06 -21.74
CA SER A 60 -62.09 -10.74 -21.19
C SER A 60 -63.38 -10.79 -20.37
N LEU A 61 -63.69 -9.72 -19.62
CA LEU A 61 -65.04 -9.46 -19.13
C LEU A 61 -65.39 -7.95 -19.12
N LYS A 62 -66.64 -7.70 -19.56
CA LYS A 62 -67.43 -6.46 -19.74
C LYS A 62 -67.69 -5.68 -18.42
N VAL A 63 -68.34 -4.50 -18.34
CA VAL A 63 -69.24 -3.69 -19.23
C VAL A 63 -69.13 -2.14 -18.89
N PRO A 64 -69.88 -1.19 -19.52
CA PRO A 64 -69.53 0.26 -19.56
C PRO A 64 -70.58 1.26 -18.98
N SER A 65 -70.32 2.58 -19.09
CA SER A 65 -71.27 3.70 -19.41
C SER A 65 -70.58 5.08 -19.29
N ARG A 66 -71.23 6.25 -19.53
CA ARG A 66 -71.60 6.85 -20.84
C ARG A 66 -71.82 8.39 -20.69
N LEU A 67 -71.63 9.17 -21.78
CA LEU A 67 -71.94 10.63 -21.92
C LEU A 67 -71.09 11.57 -21.02
N SER A 68 -70.89 12.88 -21.25
CA SER A 68 -71.27 13.86 -22.31
C SER A 68 -70.01 14.73 -22.58
N GLU A 69 -69.53 15.00 -23.80
CA GLU A 69 -70.04 15.88 -24.87
C GLU A 69 -70.11 17.40 -24.57
N GLN A 70 -69.74 18.19 -25.60
CA GLN A 70 -69.72 19.68 -25.74
C GLN A 70 -68.59 20.40 -24.96
N SER A 71 -67.59 21.10 -25.52
CA SER A 71 -67.36 21.90 -26.76
C SER A 71 -67.77 23.39 -26.70
N LEU A 72 -66.87 24.26 -27.18
CA LEU A 72 -67.12 25.36 -28.17
C LEU A 72 -66.48 26.75 -27.86
N LEU A 73 -65.90 27.34 -28.92
CA LEU A 73 -65.57 28.76 -29.21
C LEU A 73 -64.46 29.59 -28.47
N LEU A 74 -63.76 30.32 -29.35
CA LEU A 74 -62.83 31.47 -29.27
C LEU A 74 -63.02 32.52 -28.14
N GLY A 75 -61.94 33.27 -27.84
CA GLY A 75 -62.05 34.59 -27.20
C GLY A 75 -60.74 35.37 -26.99
N THR A 76 -60.55 36.45 -27.75
CA THR A 76 -59.43 37.42 -27.75
C THR A 76 -59.02 38.06 -26.41
N ALA A 77 -57.70 38.03 -26.13
CA ALA A 77 -56.76 39.16 -25.93
C ALA A 77 -57.15 40.48 -25.18
N ALA A 78 -56.10 41.07 -24.58
CA ALA A 78 -55.99 42.40 -23.94
C ALA A 78 -56.69 42.58 -22.58
N GLY A 79 -56.13 43.46 -21.73
CA GLY A 79 -56.63 43.74 -20.38
C GLY A 79 -56.00 45.02 -19.78
N PHE A 80 -56.45 45.45 -18.61
CA PHE A 80 -55.96 46.65 -17.91
C PHE A 80 -56.03 46.54 -16.38
N VAL A 81 -54.97 47.04 -15.73
CA VAL A 81 -54.81 47.59 -14.37
C VAL A 81 -55.64 47.05 -13.18
N ALA A 82 -54.88 46.71 -12.13
CA ALA A 82 -55.28 46.18 -10.82
C ALA A 82 -56.27 47.00 -9.97
N ILE A 83 -57.01 46.28 -9.12
CA ILE A 83 -57.38 46.69 -7.74
C ILE A 83 -56.96 45.57 -6.78
N ALA A 84 -56.57 45.90 -5.55
CA ALA A 84 -56.02 44.95 -4.59
C ALA A 84 -57.07 44.03 -3.96
N GLY A 85 -56.77 42.73 -3.91
CA GLY A 85 -57.41 41.76 -3.04
C GLY A 85 -56.34 41.06 -2.20
N ALA A 86 -56.12 41.52 -0.97
CA ALA A 86 -55.12 40.94 -0.08
C ALA A 86 -55.59 39.58 0.45
N GLN A 87 -55.06 38.50 -0.11
CA GLN A 87 -55.09 37.16 0.49
C GLN A 87 -53.66 36.74 0.75
N ALA A 88 -53.33 36.56 2.04
CA ALA A 88 -52.00 36.14 2.46
C ALA A 88 -51.86 34.63 2.22
N ALA A 89 -51.30 34.27 1.06
CA ALA A 89 -50.57 33.02 0.94
C ALA A 89 -49.17 33.25 1.52
N ASP A 90 -48.82 32.51 2.57
CA ASP A 90 -47.49 32.59 3.20
C ASP A 90 -46.38 32.46 2.15
N LEU A 91 -45.35 33.30 2.25
CA LEU A 91 -44.02 32.88 1.85
C LEU A 91 -43.49 32.01 2.99
N PRO A 92 -43.18 30.71 2.77
CA PRO A 92 -42.27 29.98 3.64
C PRO A 92 -40.93 30.74 3.59
N GLY A 93 -40.69 31.53 4.64
CA GLY A 93 -39.81 32.68 4.53
C GLY A 93 -38.35 32.31 4.30
N LYS A 94 -37.62 33.25 3.68
CA LYS A 94 -36.15 33.33 3.74
C LYS A 94 -35.47 31.98 3.42
N ALA A 95 -35.34 31.67 2.13
CA ALA A 95 -34.45 30.61 1.66
C ALA A 95 -33.14 30.69 2.46
N ALA A 96 -32.82 29.61 3.19
CA ALA A 96 -31.72 29.60 4.14
C ALA A 96 -30.45 30.09 3.41
N PRO A 97 -29.63 30.95 4.04
CA PRO A 97 -28.45 31.51 3.37
C PRO A 97 -27.61 30.35 2.85
N ALA A 98 -27.58 30.20 1.53
CA ALA A 98 -26.91 29.07 0.90
C ALA A 98 -25.43 29.20 1.27
N GLU A 99 -24.95 28.32 2.15
CA GLU A 99 -23.61 28.41 2.70
C GLU A 99 -22.61 27.87 1.68
N TYR A 100 -22.41 28.68 0.64
CA TYR A 100 -21.55 28.37 -0.48
C TYR A 100 -20.13 28.11 0.02
N VAL A 101 -19.57 27.00 -0.42
CA VAL A 101 -18.21 26.60 -0.09
C VAL A 101 -17.23 27.67 -0.63
N ARG A 102 -16.64 28.45 0.28
CA ARG A 102 -15.73 29.56 -0.06
C ARG A 102 -14.38 29.02 -0.50
N ILE A 103 -13.75 29.61 -1.51
CA ILE A 103 -12.38 29.28 -1.91
C ILE A 103 -11.41 29.68 -0.79
N CYS A 104 -10.39 28.86 -0.51
CA CYS A 104 -9.31 29.19 0.41
C CYS A 104 -7.95 29.19 -0.31
N ASP A 105 -7.58 30.33 -0.89
CA ASP A 105 -6.32 30.48 -1.62
C ASP A 105 -5.06 30.41 -0.73
N THR A 106 -5.21 30.56 0.59
CA THR A 106 -4.13 30.57 1.61
C THR A 106 -3.17 29.37 1.51
N TYR A 107 -3.68 28.20 1.14
CA TYR A 107 -2.88 26.97 0.99
C TYR A 107 -2.75 26.49 -0.48
N GLY A 108 -3.16 27.34 -1.42
CA GLY A 108 -3.08 27.10 -2.86
C GLY A 108 -4.35 26.50 -3.48
N ALA A 109 -4.30 26.30 -4.80
CA ALA A 109 -5.46 25.88 -5.59
C ALA A 109 -6.05 24.53 -5.13
N GLY A 110 -7.38 24.45 -5.14
CA GLY A 110 -8.15 23.28 -4.73
C GLY A 110 -8.52 23.22 -3.24
N PHE A 111 -8.02 24.16 -2.42
CA PHE A 111 -8.48 24.34 -1.05
C PHE A 111 -9.75 25.20 -0.99
N PHE A 112 -10.65 24.83 -0.09
CA PHE A 112 -11.91 25.50 0.18
C PHE A 112 -12.21 25.49 1.68
N PHE A 113 -12.92 26.49 2.19
CA PHE A 113 -13.31 26.54 3.60
C PHE A 113 -14.40 25.51 3.90
N ILE A 114 -14.24 24.76 4.99
CA ILE A 114 -15.31 23.95 5.57
C ILE A 114 -16.36 24.93 6.16
N PRO A 115 -17.65 24.83 5.77
CA PRO A 115 -18.74 25.67 6.29
C PRO A 115 -18.72 25.80 7.82
N GLY A 116 -19.05 26.99 8.32
CA GLY A 116 -18.95 27.35 9.73
C GLY A 116 -17.54 27.48 10.32
N THR A 117 -16.45 27.37 9.54
CA THR A 117 -15.07 27.39 10.08
C THR A 117 -14.05 28.14 9.20
N ASP A 118 -12.93 28.53 9.81
CA ASP A 118 -11.71 28.99 9.11
C ASP A 118 -10.77 27.84 8.69
N THR A 119 -11.25 26.58 8.71
CA THR A 119 -10.46 25.41 8.29
C THR A 119 -10.57 25.20 6.79
N CYS A 120 -9.44 25.13 6.11
CA CYS A 120 -9.37 24.92 4.67
C CYS A 120 -9.14 23.45 4.34
N LEU A 121 -10.10 22.82 3.66
CA LEU A 121 -10.03 21.46 3.17
C LEU A 121 -9.69 21.44 1.69
N ARG A 122 -8.78 20.54 1.28
CA ARG A 122 -8.67 20.08 -0.10
C ARG A 122 -9.06 18.61 -0.18
N ILE A 123 -9.97 18.30 -1.10
CA ILE A 123 -10.26 16.94 -1.54
C ILE A 123 -9.55 16.73 -2.89
N GLY A 124 -8.89 15.58 -3.07
CA GLY A 124 -8.26 15.20 -4.32
C GLY A 124 -7.90 13.72 -4.32
N GLY A 125 -7.49 13.15 -5.45
CA GLY A 125 -7.38 11.71 -5.55
C GLY A 125 -6.98 11.17 -6.91
N PHE A 126 -7.17 9.87 -7.07
CA PHE A 126 -7.10 9.22 -8.38
C PHE A 126 -8.03 8.01 -8.47
N VAL A 127 -8.48 7.75 -9.70
CA VAL A 127 -8.95 6.43 -10.12
C VAL A 127 -7.83 5.79 -10.93
N ARG A 128 -7.46 4.56 -10.58
CA ARG A 128 -6.47 3.72 -11.24
C ARG A 128 -7.12 2.41 -11.68
N VAL A 129 -6.78 1.94 -12.87
CA VAL A 129 -7.05 0.57 -13.33
C VAL A 129 -5.74 -0.04 -13.82
N ASP A 130 -5.39 -1.20 -13.29
CA ASP A 130 -4.19 -1.95 -13.65
C ASP A 130 -4.59 -3.29 -14.29
N TYR A 131 -3.97 -3.62 -15.41
CA TYR A 131 -3.99 -4.94 -16.04
C TYR A 131 -2.56 -5.48 -15.97
N THR A 132 -2.36 -6.58 -15.26
CA THR A 132 -1.00 -7.08 -14.97
C THR A 132 -0.87 -8.54 -15.40
N VAL A 133 0.13 -8.85 -16.21
CA VAL A 133 0.37 -10.20 -16.76
C VAL A 133 1.49 -10.91 -16.02
N ASN A 134 1.34 -12.23 -15.84
CA ASN A 134 2.27 -13.13 -15.18
C ASN A 134 2.68 -12.68 -13.75
N THR A 135 1.70 -12.21 -12.97
CA THR A 135 1.83 -11.87 -11.53
C THR A 135 2.00 -13.08 -10.61
N THR A 136 2.14 -14.27 -11.17
CA THR A 136 1.98 -15.56 -10.49
C THR A 136 2.82 -16.61 -11.26
N PRO A 137 4.15 -16.67 -11.03
CA PRO A 137 5.06 -17.55 -11.76
C PRO A 137 4.69 -19.03 -11.58
N GLY A 138 3.98 -19.56 -12.57
CA GLY A 138 3.84 -21.00 -12.80
C GLY A 138 2.88 -21.75 -11.86
N SER A 139 1.60 -21.37 -11.83
CA SER A 139 0.57 -22.19 -11.18
C SER A 139 0.50 -23.62 -11.77
N ARG A 140 0.94 -24.61 -11.00
CA ARG A 140 0.80 -26.04 -11.29
C ARG A 140 -0.12 -26.70 -10.26
N ALA A 141 -1.06 -27.53 -10.71
CA ALA A 141 -2.08 -28.13 -9.85
C ALA A 141 -1.51 -29.26 -8.96
N THR A 142 -1.28 -28.94 -7.67
CA THR A 142 -0.76 -29.87 -6.64
C THR A 142 -1.81 -30.91 -6.23
N GLY A 143 -1.38 -32.11 -5.82
CA GLY A 143 -2.26 -33.13 -5.26
C GLY A 143 -2.80 -32.74 -3.87
N SER A 144 -4.02 -33.16 -3.54
CA SER A 144 -4.55 -33.02 -2.17
C SER A 144 -3.91 -34.06 -1.25
N THR A 145 -3.24 -33.59 -0.20
CA THR A 145 -2.72 -34.47 0.87
C THR A 145 -3.83 -35.05 1.74
N ALA A 146 -5.01 -34.43 1.75
CA ALA A 146 -6.18 -34.90 2.50
C ALA A 146 -7.03 -35.92 1.73
N VAL A 147 -6.98 -35.93 0.39
CA VAL A 147 -7.76 -36.85 -0.47
C VAL A 147 -6.87 -37.35 -1.62
N PRO A 148 -6.32 -38.58 -1.54
CA PRO A 148 -5.53 -39.17 -2.61
C PRO A 148 -6.24 -39.15 -3.96
N GLY A 149 -5.52 -38.75 -5.01
CA GLY A 149 -6.04 -38.65 -6.37
C GLY A 149 -6.76 -37.34 -6.72
N GLN A 150 -7.20 -36.53 -5.74
CA GLN A 150 -7.69 -35.19 -6.03
C GLN A 150 -6.56 -34.17 -6.19
N ARG A 151 -6.85 -33.06 -6.90
CA ARG A 151 -5.95 -31.91 -7.05
C ARG A 151 -6.55 -30.68 -6.38
N VAL A 152 -5.73 -29.94 -5.64
CA VAL A 152 -6.11 -28.64 -5.10
C VAL A 152 -5.88 -27.59 -6.18
N LEU A 153 -6.96 -27.01 -6.70
CA LEU A 153 -6.92 -25.82 -7.53
C LEU A 153 -6.96 -24.59 -6.61
N GLY A 154 -5.81 -24.00 -6.34
CA GLY A 154 -5.73 -22.73 -5.62
C GLY A 154 -6.44 -21.60 -6.40
N THR A 155 -6.86 -20.54 -5.72
CA THR A 155 -7.45 -19.36 -6.37
C THR A 155 -6.50 -18.75 -7.42
N SER A 156 -5.20 -18.71 -7.10
CA SER A 156 -4.11 -18.33 -8.00
C SER A 156 -3.88 -19.28 -9.19
N TYR A 157 -4.60 -20.41 -9.31
CA TYR A 157 -4.57 -21.21 -10.53
C TYR A 157 -5.24 -20.47 -11.70
N PHE A 158 -6.40 -19.84 -11.44
CA PHE A 158 -7.25 -19.24 -12.47
C PHE A 158 -6.79 -17.86 -12.92
N ASP A 159 -6.32 -17.03 -11.98
CA ASP A 159 -5.82 -15.67 -12.26
C ASP A 159 -4.27 -15.64 -12.48
N SER A 160 -3.66 -16.78 -12.87
CA SER A 160 -2.19 -16.91 -12.96
C SER A 160 -1.54 -16.20 -14.16
N LEU A 161 -2.23 -16.16 -15.30
CA LEU A 161 -1.73 -15.56 -16.54
C LEU A 161 -1.88 -14.04 -16.54
N TYR A 162 -2.96 -13.54 -15.97
CA TYR A 162 -3.21 -12.11 -15.80
C TYR A 162 -4.15 -11.84 -14.61
N GLY A 163 -3.88 -10.75 -13.91
CA GLY A 163 -4.78 -10.14 -12.94
C GLY A 163 -5.27 -8.78 -13.43
N THR A 164 -6.38 -8.32 -12.86
CA THR A 164 -6.88 -6.95 -13.04
C THR A 164 -7.21 -6.34 -11.69
N SER A 165 -7.01 -5.04 -11.55
CA SER A 165 -7.47 -4.29 -10.38
C SER A 165 -7.97 -2.90 -10.73
N ALA A 166 -8.92 -2.41 -9.94
CA ALA A 166 -9.34 -1.02 -9.90
C ALA A 166 -9.16 -0.48 -8.48
N ARG A 167 -8.63 0.74 -8.37
CA ARG A 167 -8.36 1.44 -7.11
C ARG A 167 -8.87 2.88 -7.21
N LEU A 168 -9.73 3.28 -6.28
CA LEU A 168 -10.07 4.67 -6.00
C LEU A 168 -9.31 5.10 -4.75
N THR A 169 -8.50 6.15 -4.84
CA THR A 169 -7.89 6.80 -3.66
C THR A 169 -8.47 8.19 -3.48
N LEU A 170 -8.90 8.48 -2.25
CA LEU A 170 -9.37 9.79 -1.79
C LEU A 170 -8.40 10.34 -0.75
N ASN A 171 -7.98 11.59 -0.93
CA ASN A 171 -7.15 12.34 -0.02
C ASN A 171 -7.93 13.54 0.52
N PHE A 172 -7.84 13.74 1.82
CA PHE A 172 -8.40 14.88 2.54
C PHE A 172 -7.25 15.58 3.25
N ASP A 173 -6.96 16.82 2.88
CA ASP A 173 -5.91 17.65 3.48
C ASP A 173 -6.58 18.88 4.10
N ALA A 174 -6.80 18.86 5.42
CA ALA A 174 -7.43 19.93 6.18
C ALA A 174 -6.36 20.77 6.90
N ARG A 175 -6.44 22.10 6.78
CA ARG A 175 -5.41 23.04 7.24
C ARG A 175 -6.02 24.28 7.90
N SER A 176 -5.50 24.61 9.07
CA SER A 176 -5.94 25.76 9.86
C SER A 176 -4.71 26.46 10.43
N ASN A 177 -4.68 27.80 10.39
CA ASN A 177 -3.60 28.55 11.01
C ASN A 177 -3.96 28.81 12.47
N THR A 178 -3.05 28.49 13.39
CA THR A 178 -3.23 28.66 14.84
C THR A 178 -2.15 29.60 15.39
N GLU A 179 -2.28 30.04 16.63
CA GLU A 179 -1.23 30.83 17.31
C GLU A 179 0.12 30.08 17.43
N TYR A 180 0.10 28.75 17.37
CA TYR A 180 1.28 27.87 17.35
C TYR A 180 1.75 27.52 15.92
N GLY A 181 1.13 28.10 14.89
CA GLY A 181 1.41 27.86 13.47
C GLY A 181 0.40 26.94 12.78
N LEU A 182 0.83 26.29 11.70
CA LEU A 182 -0.02 25.43 10.89
C LEU A 182 -0.43 24.15 11.64
N LEU A 183 -1.73 23.99 11.87
CA LEU A 183 -2.35 22.70 12.16
C LEU A 183 -2.78 22.06 10.84
N ARG A 184 -2.38 20.81 10.61
CA ARG A 184 -2.78 20.01 9.45
C ARG A 184 -3.33 18.67 9.91
N ALA A 185 -4.46 18.25 9.36
CA ALA A 185 -4.95 16.87 9.44
C ALA A 185 -5.00 16.29 8.02
N PHE A 186 -4.41 15.11 7.82
CA PHE A 186 -4.36 14.44 6.53
C PHE A 186 -4.88 13.02 6.61
N GLY A 187 -5.83 12.67 5.75
CA GLY A 187 -6.39 11.32 5.59
C GLY A 187 -6.31 10.86 4.14
N GLN A 188 -5.81 9.64 3.94
CA GLN A 188 -5.74 8.97 2.64
C GLN A 188 -6.39 7.60 2.75
N PHE A 189 -7.48 7.41 2.01
CA PHE A 189 -8.28 6.19 1.97
C PHE A 189 -8.26 5.60 0.57
N SER A 190 -8.17 4.28 0.46
CA SER A 190 -8.22 3.59 -0.82
C SER A 190 -9.24 2.46 -0.81
N ALA A 191 -10.18 2.51 -1.75
CA ALA A 191 -11.06 1.42 -2.09
C ALA A 191 -10.47 0.62 -3.26
N TYR A 192 -10.25 -0.67 -3.05
CA TYR A 192 -9.68 -1.62 -3.99
C TYR A 192 -10.72 -2.63 -4.47
N ARG A 193 -10.56 -3.13 -5.69
CA ARG A 193 -11.24 -4.33 -6.21
C ARG A 193 -10.37 -5.01 -7.26
N GLY A 194 -10.10 -6.31 -7.12
CA GLY A 194 -9.26 -7.06 -8.06
C GLY A 194 -8.38 -8.08 -7.38
N GLN A 195 -7.29 -8.48 -8.05
CA GLN A 195 -6.27 -9.38 -7.49
C GLN A 195 -5.74 -8.83 -6.16
N PHE A 196 -6.02 -9.55 -5.08
CA PHE A 196 -5.52 -9.30 -3.74
C PHE A 196 -5.15 -10.66 -3.12
N ASP A 197 -3.93 -10.81 -2.64
CA ASP A 197 -3.50 -11.97 -1.86
C ASP A 197 -3.32 -11.54 -0.40
N GLY A 198 -3.72 -12.40 0.53
CA GLY A 198 -3.82 -12.10 1.96
C GLY A 198 -5.26 -12.12 2.49
N ALA A 199 -5.49 -12.96 3.50
CA ALA A 199 -6.69 -12.90 4.33
C ALA A 199 -6.64 -11.64 5.23
N PHE A 200 -7.81 -11.05 5.53
CA PHE A 200 -7.91 -9.81 6.31
C PHE A 200 -7.25 -9.90 7.70
N SER A 201 -6.14 -9.19 7.89
CA SER A 201 -5.67 -8.76 9.20
C SER A 201 -6.27 -7.39 9.55
N SER A 202 -7.25 -7.40 10.47
CA SER A 202 -7.69 -6.28 11.34
C SER A 202 -8.08 -4.89 10.76
N GLN A 203 -8.14 -4.68 9.43
CA GLN A 203 -8.46 -3.35 8.85
C GLN A 203 -9.66 -3.27 7.87
N GLY A 204 -10.26 -4.39 7.44
CA GLY A 204 -11.29 -4.39 6.39
C GLY A 204 -12.72 -4.75 6.85
N LEU A 205 -13.70 -3.91 6.54
CA LEU A 205 -15.13 -4.22 6.67
C LEU A 205 -15.72 -4.74 5.34
N VAL A 206 -15.49 -6.02 5.01
CA VAL A 206 -16.18 -6.70 3.90
C VAL A 206 -16.59 -8.11 4.32
N ASN A 207 -17.86 -8.44 4.13
CA ASN A 207 -18.40 -9.76 4.44
C ASN A 207 -18.19 -10.72 3.25
N SER A 208 -17.15 -11.56 3.34
CA SER A 208 -17.06 -12.82 2.61
C SER A 208 -16.47 -13.87 3.54
N GLY A 209 -17.21 -14.94 3.80
CA GLY A 209 -16.83 -16.01 4.74
C GLY A 209 -15.66 -16.88 4.26
N THR A 210 -15.54 -18.06 4.85
CA THR A 210 -14.54 -19.05 4.46
C THR A 210 -14.63 -19.38 2.96
N HIS A 211 -13.47 -19.55 2.31
CA HIS A 211 -13.29 -19.61 0.85
C HIS A 211 -13.48 -18.24 0.16
N GLN A 212 -12.59 -17.30 0.49
CA GLN A 212 -12.57 -15.94 -0.05
C GLN A 212 -12.33 -15.91 -1.57
N SER A 213 -12.96 -14.96 -2.26
CA SER A 213 -12.78 -14.75 -3.70
C SER A 213 -11.54 -13.88 -3.98
N PRO A 214 -10.69 -14.22 -4.97
CA PRO A 214 -9.55 -13.38 -5.39
C PRO A 214 -9.97 -12.07 -6.11
N ARG A 215 -11.27 -11.75 -6.08
CA ARG A 215 -11.89 -10.54 -6.65
C ARG A 215 -12.73 -9.79 -5.60
N ALA A 216 -12.31 -9.93 -4.33
CA ALA A 216 -12.84 -9.16 -3.22
C ALA A 216 -12.73 -7.65 -3.49
N SER A 217 -13.56 -6.88 -2.79
CA SER A 217 -13.29 -5.45 -2.57
C SER A 217 -12.65 -5.29 -1.19
N ALA A 218 -11.85 -4.25 -1.00
CA ALA A 218 -11.28 -3.87 0.29
C ALA A 218 -11.25 -2.34 0.42
N ILE A 219 -11.32 -1.82 1.64
CA ILE A 219 -11.14 -0.39 1.93
C ILE A 219 -10.08 -0.28 3.01
N ASN A 220 -8.98 0.41 2.68
CA ASN A 220 -7.80 0.51 3.53
C ASN A 220 -7.49 1.99 3.85
N VAL A 221 -7.00 2.26 5.05
CA VAL A 221 -6.38 3.54 5.41
C VAL A 221 -4.90 3.46 5.05
N GLU A 222 -4.39 4.40 4.24
CA GLU A 222 -2.98 4.42 3.83
C GLU A 222 -2.16 5.48 4.59
N ARG A 223 -2.80 6.59 4.98
CA ARG A 223 -2.31 7.61 5.92
C ARG A 223 -3.48 8.22 6.68
N ALA A 224 -3.31 8.49 7.97
CA ALA A 224 -4.26 9.19 8.83
C ALA A 224 -3.48 9.85 9.99
N PHE A 225 -3.07 11.10 9.82
CA PHE A 225 -2.20 11.79 10.77
C PHE A 225 -2.57 13.27 10.99
N ILE A 226 -2.08 13.81 12.11
CA ILE A 226 -2.15 15.22 12.47
C ILE A 226 -0.72 15.77 12.56
N GLN A 227 -0.49 16.99 12.09
CA GLN A 227 0.78 17.72 12.21
C GLN A 227 0.55 19.08 12.86
N PHE A 228 1.41 19.43 13.80
CA PHE A 228 1.28 20.63 14.62
C PHE A 228 2.61 21.01 15.26
N ALA A 229 3.05 22.28 15.13
CA ALA A 229 4.26 22.80 15.77
C ALA A 229 5.54 21.93 15.61
N GLY A 230 5.73 21.31 14.43
CA GLY A 230 6.85 20.41 14.13
C GLY A 230 6.60 18.93 14.47
N PHE A 231 5.58 18.62 15.28
CA PHE A 231 5.18 17.24 15.57
C PHE A 231 4.33 16.63 14.46
N THR A 232 4.35 15.29 14.37
CA THR A 232 3.42 14.46 13.57
C THR A 232 2.95 13.28 14.41
N PHE A 233 1.63 13.03 14.41
CA PHE A 233 0.96 12.00 15.20
C PHE A 233 0.02 11.18 14.32
N GLY A 234 0.04 9.85 14.44
CA GLY A 234 -0.92 8.95 13.76
C GLY A 234 -0.27 8.05 12.71
N PHE A 235 -1.04 7.54 11.76
CA PHE A 235 -0.56 6.60 10.75
C PHE A 235 0.03 7.36 9.54
N SER A 236 1.33 7.19 9.28
CA SER A 236 2.03 7.89 8.20
C SER A 236 3.12 7.01 7.58
N ALA A 237 3.79 7.50 6.54
CA ALA A 237 5.06 6.91 6.10
C ALA A 237 6.09 6.97 7.23
N SER A 238 6.86 5.89 7.40
CA SER A 238 8.03 5.86 8.30
C SER A 238 9.03 6.93 7.89
N PHE A 239 9.65 7.61 8.87
CA PHE A 239 10.67 8.64 8.60
C PHE A 239 12.02 8.06 8.15
N PHE A 240 12.12 6.73 8.04
CA PHE A 240 13.21 6.04 7.34
C PHE A 240 12.99 5.97 5.81
N ASN A 241 11.77 6.17 5.32
CA ASN A 241 11.48 6.10 3.88
C ASN A 241 12.20 7.25 3.12
N PHE A 242 12.68 6.98 1.90
CA PHE A 242 13.23 8.00 1.01
C PHE A 242 12.80 7.81 -0.44
N TYR A 243 13.22 6.71 -1.09
CA TYR A 243 12.84 6.35 -2.45
C TYR A 243 11.79 5.23 -2.44
N GLN A 244 10.55 5.56 -2.81
CA GLN A 244 9.41 4.66 -2.64
C GLN A 244 9.04 3.93 -3.95
N GLY A 245 9.90 4.02 -4.97
CA GLY A 245 9.62 3.54 -6.33
C GLY A 245 8.93 4.59 -7.20
N ASP A 246 9.19 5.87 -6.94
CA ASP A 246 8.58 7.07 -7.58
C ASP A 246 8.60 7.10 -9.12
N VAL A 247 9.40 6.24 -9.76
CA VAL A 247 9.48 6.13 -11.23
C VAL A 247 8.94 4.81 -11.79
N GLN A 248 8.48 3.88 -10.96
CA GLN A 248 7.94 2.56 -11.37
C GLN A 248 6.47 2.35 -10.98
N LEU A 249 5.79 1.46 -11.69
CA LEU A 249 4.38 1.13 -11.45
C LEU A 249 4.21 0.02 -10.40
N SER A 250 5.18 -0.88 -10.31
CA SER A 250 5.23 -2.03 -9.38
C SER A 250 5.62 -1.69 -7.94
N GLY A 251 6.12 -0.47 -7.67
CA GLY A 251 6.73 -0.11 -6.38
C GLY A 251 8.15 -0.68 -6.19
N ASN A 252 8.79 -0.33 -5.09
CA ASN A 252 10.17 -0.69 -4.75
C ASN A 252 10.24 -1.84 -3.72
N PHE A 253 11.21 -2.76 -3.90
CA PHE A 253 11.42 -3.95 -3.07
C PHE A 253 12.71 -3.87 -2.22
N ALA A 254 13.68 -3.04 -2.61
CA ALA A 254 14.92 -2.78 -1.86
C ALA A 254 14.82 -1.44 -1.13
N ALA A 255 14.97 -1.49 0.20
CA ALA A 255 14.63 -0.42 1.14
C ALA A 255 13.13 -0.10 1.15
N THR A 256 12.48 -0.26 2.32
CA THR A 256 11.01 -0.27 2.35
C THR A 256 10.36 1.11 2.27
N ALA A 257 9.23 1.13 1.55
CA ALA A 257 8.25 2.21 1.52
C ALA A 257 7.09 1.90 2.47
N ARG A 258 7.34 1.80 3.78
CA ARG A 258 6.35 1.34 4.76
C ARG A 258 5.60 2.49 5.43
N SER A 259 4.29 2.32 5.65
CA SER A 259 3.50 3.13 6.60
C SER A 259 3.42 2.44 7.97
N THR A 260 3.42 3.22 9.04
CA THR A 260 3.32 2.77 10.43
C THR A 260 2.70 3.86 11.31
N THR A 261 2.31 3.54 12.54
CA THR A 261 1.90 4.53 13.54
C THR A 261 3.14 5.26 14.06
N VAL A 262 3.14 6.59 14.02
CA VAL A 262 4.27 7.44 14.42
C VAL A 262 3.88 8.48 15.48
N LEU A 263 4.82 8.73 16.39
CA LEU A 263 4.97 9.98 17.12
C LEU A 263 6.33 10.57 16.71
N ALA A 264 6.33 11.68 15.98
CA ALA A 264 7.54 12.27 15.42
C ALA A 264 7.67 13.77 15.72
N TYR A 265 8.90 14.27 15.74
CA TYR A 265 9.22 15.70 15.77
C TYR A 265 10.26 16.03 14.70
N THR A 266 9.96 17.04 13.87
CA THR A 266 10.83 17.53 12.79
C THR A 266 11.25 18.97 13.03
N ALA A 267 12.55 19.18 13.23
CA ALA A 267 13.18 20.49 13.22
C ALA A 267 13.59 20.88 11.79
N SER A 268 13.48 22.17 11.44
CA SER A 268 14.03 22.74 10.21
C SER A 268 15.03 23.84 10.54
N PHE A 269 16.20 23.81 9.92
CA PHE A 269 17.32 24.71 10.21
C PHE A 269 17.48 25.84 9.17
N GLY A 270 16.57 25.92 8.20
CA GLY A 270 16.70 26.78 7.03
C GLY A 270 17.54 26.13 5.92
N SER A 271 17.69 26.83 4.79
CA SER A 271 18.51 26.40 3.63
C SER A 271 18.24 24.98 3.10
N GLY A 272 17.02 24.46 3.33
CA GLY A 272 16.61 23.11 2.95
C GLY A 272 16.94 22.01 3.97
N PHE A 273 17.64 22.29 5.06
CA PHE A 273 18.04 21.29 6.05
C PHE A 273 16.97 21.04 7.11
N SER A 274 16.73 19.77 7.42
CA SER A 274 15.85 19.32 8.51
C SER A 274 16.40 18.08 9.22
N ALA A 275 16.00 17.89 10.47
CA ALA A 275 16.21 16.66 11.23
C ALA A 275 14.86 16.16 11.75
N THR A 276 14.61 14.87 11.65
CA THR A 276 13.45 14.23 12.27
C THR A 276 13.89 13.13 13.23
N VAL A 277 13.20 13.02 14.35
CA VAL A 277 13.18 11.82 15.21
C VAL A 277 11.74 11.34 15.35
N SER A 278 11.54 10.02 15.29
CA SER A 278 10.25 9.37 15.44
C SER A 278 10.33 8.13 16.34
N LEU A 279 9.27 7.92 17.10
CA LEU A 279 8.92 6.65 17.71
C LEU A 279 7.87 6.00 16.81
N GLU A 280 8.16 4.80 16.32
CA GLU A 280 7.37 4.12 15.31
C GLU A 280 6.91 2.75 15.81
N ASP A 281 5.75 2.28 15.36
CA ASP A 281 5.22 1.00 15.81
C ASP A 281 6.00 -0.18 15.19
N SER A 282 6.83 -0.83 16.03
CA SER A 282 7.64 -2.00 15.70
C SER A 282 6.83 -3.19 15.18
N MET A 283 5.55 -3.33 15.56
CA MET A 283 4.74 -4.49 15.20
C MET A 283 4.53 -4.61 13.68
N TYR A 284 4.62 -3.49 12.97
CA TYR A 284 4.62 -3.49 11.51
C TYR A 284 5.89 -4.07 10.89
N ARG A 285 7.03 -4.07 11.59
CA ARG A 285 8.37 -4.36 11.02
C ARG A 285 8.98 -5.73 11.40
N ARG A 286 8.25 -6.57 12.15
CA ARG A 286 8.75 -7.86 12.70
C ARG A 286 8.64 -9.03 11.72
N TYR A 287 9.76 -9.69 11.44
CA TYR A 287 9.84 -10.96 10.69
C TYR A 287 10.21 -12.08 11.68
N GLY A 288 9.22 -12.86 12.12
CA GLY A 288 9.37 -13.91 13.14
C GLY A 288 9.14 -15.33 12.60
N ASN A 289 8.66 -16.23 13.47
CA ASN A 289 8.41 -17.62 13.12
C ASN A 289 7.08 -17.80 12.35
N GLN A 290 6.99 -18.81 11.47
CA GLN A 290 5.70 -19.27 10.95
C GLN A 290 4.99 -20.09 12.05
N ASP A 291 4.32 -19.41 12.98
CA ASP A 291 3.44 -20.12 13.91
C ASP A 291 2.26 -20.76 13.17
N VAL A 292 2.08 -22.07 13.35
CA VAL A 292 0.98 -22.82 12.77
C VAL A 292 -0.30 -22.47 13.54
N TRP A 293 -1.32 -21.92 12.86
CA TRP A 293 -2.68 -21.93 13.39
C TRP A 293 -3.22 -23.37 13.32
N VAL A 294 -3.49 -23.97 14.48
CA VAL A 294 -4.00 -25.34 14.56
C VAL A 294 -5.50 -25.28 14.85
N ASP A 295 -6.29 -25.01 13.81
CA ASP A 295 -7.74 -25.03 13.88
C ASP A 295 -8.25 -26.46 14.08
N ASN A 296 -8.37 -26.84 15.35
CA ASN A 296 -9.09 -28.00 15.90
C ASN A 296 -9.08 -29.26 15.02
N ALA A 297 -7.88 -29.77 14.72
CA ALA A 297 -7.70 -31.03 14.00
C ALA A 297 -8.48 -32.16 14.71
N ALA A 298 -9.37 -32.83 13.97
CA ALA A 298 -10.41 -33.68 14.54
C ALA A 298 -9.87 -34.73 15.53
N GLY A 299 -10.18 -34.56 16.82
CA GLY A 299 -9.75 -35.42 17.92
C GLY A 299 -8.72 -34.81 18.88
N ALA A 300 -8.11 -33.65 18.56
CA ALA A 300 -7.13 -33.01 19.44
C ALA A 300 -7.77 -31.97 20.38
N ASN A 301 -7.78 -32.24 21.69
CA ASN A 301 -8.16 -31.26 22.73
C ASN A 301 -7.04 -30.23 22.98
N ILE A 302 -6.67 -29.48 21.95
CA ILE A 302 -5.84 -28.28 22.06
C ILE A 302 -6.73 -27.07 22.35
N THR A 303 -6.34 -26.25 23.32
CA THR A 303 -7.02 -24.97 23.54
C THR A 303 -6.78 -24.07 22.31
N PRO A 304 -7.83 -23.49 21.69
CA PRO A 304 -7.62 -22.52 20.63
C PRO A 304 -6.79 -21.35 21.18
N LEU A 305 -5.97 -20.74 20.31
CA LEU A 305 -4.97 -19.71 20.62
C LEU A 305 -3.59 -20.18 21.15
N THR A 306 -3.28 -21.49 21.21
CA THR A 306 -1.90 -21.94 21.52
C THR A 306 -0.94 -21.73 20.35
N ARG A 307 -0.03 -20.76 20.46
CA ARG A 307 1.11 -20.55 19.54
C ARG A 307 2.23 -21.56 19.86
N PRO A 308 2.92 -22.14 18.87
CA PRO A 308 4.20 -22.79 19.14
C PRO A 308 5.20 -21.75 19.65
N LEU A 309 5.91 -22.10 20.73
CA LEU A 309 7.08 -21.38 21.20
C LEU A 309 8.21 -21.47 20.18
N SER A 310 9.32 -20.77 20.44
CA SER A 310 10.50 -21.00 19.62
C SER A 310 10.93 -22.46 19.78
N GLY A 311 10.82 -23.20 18.67
CA GLY A 311 11.56 -24.45 18.52
C GLY A 311 13.06 -24.17 18.54
N VAL A 312 13.85 -25.24 18.43
CA VAL A 312 15.25 -25.09 18.06
C VAL A 312 15.31 -24.33 16.73
N TYR A 313 16.22 -23.35 16.61
CA TYR A 313 16.43 -22.53 15.41
C TYR A 313 15.34 -21.48 15.06
N GLY A 314 14.54 -20.98 16.01
CA GLY A 314 13.48 -19.96 15.80
C GLY A 314 13.64 -18.69 16.63
N LEU A 315 12.76 -17.69 16.43
CA LEU A 315 12.48 -16.62 17.40
C LEU A 315 10.96 -16.46 17.48
N THR A 316 10.40 -16.48 18.69
CA THR A 316 9.00 -16.13 18.93
C THR A 316 8.98 -14.77 19.60
N TYR A 317 8.38 -13.78 18.93
CA TYR A 317 8.35 -12.41 19.47
C TYR A 317 7.55 -12.32 20.76
N GLY A 318 8.16 -11.72 21.78
CA GLY A 318 7.47 -11.27 22.97
C GLY A 318 6.79 -9.91 22.76
N ALA A 319 6.16 -9.43 23.84
CA ALA A 319 5.51 -8.14 23.87
C ALA A 319 6.47 -7.00 23.45
N GLN A 320 5.91 -5.99 22.80
CA GLN A 320 6.59 -4.75 22.46
C GLN A 320 6.85 -3.93 23.73
N LYS A 321 8.12 -3.81 24.13
CA LYS A 321 8.53 -3.05 25.33
C LYS A 321 9.00 -1.64 24.93
N VAL A 322 9.57 -1.50 23.74
CA VAL A 322 10.08 -0.25 23.16
C VAL A 322 9.54 -0.12 21.72
N PRO A 323 9.09 1.07 21.27
CA PRO A 323 8.83 1.34 19.85
C PRO A 323 10.14 1.39 19.05
N ASP A 324 10.07 1.29 17.72
CA ASP A 324 11.25 1.50 16.89
C ASP A 324 11.64 2.97 16.93
N ILE A 325 12.91 3.26 17.23
CA ILE A 325 13.43 4.63 17.30
C ILE A 325 14.09 4.94 15.97
N VAL A 326 13.46 5.81 15.18
CA VAL A 326 13.89 6.20 13.85
C VAL A 326 14.35 7.65 13.86
N ALA A 327 15.40 7.96 13.10
CA ALA A 327 15.86 9.32 12.90
C ALA A 327 16.36 9.54 11.47
N ASN A 328 16.24 10.77 10.97
CA ASN A 328 16.87 11.19 9.71
C ASN A 328 17.47 12.60 9.80
N LEU A 329 18.48 12.82 8.97
CA LEU A 329 18.93 14.15 8.56
C LEU A 329 18.70 14.27 7.06
N ARG A 330 18.06 15.37 6.64
CA ARG A 330 17.62 15.59 5.27
C ARG A 330 18.00 16.98 4.77
N VAL A 331 18.28 17.09 3.48
CA VAL A 331 18.48 18.35 2.76
C VAL A 331 17.66 18.36 1.47
N ASP A 332 16.88 19.42 1.25
CA ASP A 332 16.07 19.67 0.04
C ASP A 332 16.45 21.01 -0.60
N GLN A 333 17.09 20.97 -1.77
CA GLN A 333 17.64 22.12 -2.49
C GLN A 333 17.30 22.09 -3.98
N ALA A 334 17.71 23.11 -4.74
CA ALA A 334 17.38 23.23 -6.17
C ALA A 334 17.93 22.07 -7.02
N TRP A 335 19.11 21.53 -6.67
CA TRP A 335 19.71 20.37 -7.35
C TRP A 335 18.98 19.06 -7.06
N GLY A 336 18.14 19.00 -6.01
CA GLY A 336 17.52 17.76 -5.55
C GLY A 336 17.50 17.61 -4.04
N SER A 337 17.43 16.37 -3.58
CA SER A 337 17.32 15.99 -2.17
C SER A 337 18.37 14.96 -1.79
N ALA A 338 18.83 14.99 -0.54
CA ALA A 338 19.54 13.85 0.07
C ALA A 338 19.05 13.61 1.50
N GLN A 339 19.13 12.36 1.94
CA GLN A 339 18.72 11.92 3.27
C GLN A 339 19.68 10.86 3.77
N ILE A 340 20.08 10.94 5.03
CA ILE A 340 20.63 9.82 5.80
C ILE A 340 19.67 9.49 6.93
N MET A 341 19.48 8.21 7.21
CA MET A 341 18.51 7.72 8.20
C MET A 341 19.05 6.53 8.98
N GLY A 342 18.59 6.40 10.22
CA GLY A 342 18.90 5.30 11.10
C GLY A 342 17.65 4.82 11.83
N ALA A 343 17.65 3.55 12.24
CA ALA A 343 16.59 2.93 13.03
C ALA A 343 17.19 2.00 14.08
N LEU A 344 16.58 1.96 15.27
CA LEU A 344 16.78 0.95 16.30
C LEU A 344 15.49 0.14 16.45
N HIS A 345 15.60 -1.19 16.40
CA HIS A 345 14.48 -2.13 16.47
C HIS A 345 14.68 -3.07 17.67
N GLN A 346 13.63 -3.34 18.46
CA GLN A 346 13.75 -4.24 19.62
C GLN A 346 13.31 -5.67 19.28
N LEU A 347 14.26 -6.59 19.35
CA LEU A 347 14.01 -8.03 19.35
C LEU A 347 13.84 -8.49 20.79
N THR A 348 12.64 -9.00 21.11
CA THR A 348 12.29 -9.56 22.42
C THR A 348 11.94 -11.03 22.20
N ASP A 349 12.67 -11.97 22.80
CA ASP A 349 12.24 -13.38 22.83
C ASP A 349 11.13 -13.57 23.87
N TYR A 350 10.00 -14.12 23.45
CA TYR A 350 8.95 -14.59 24.38
C TYR A 350 9.43 -15.81 25.16
N GLY A 351 10.20 -16.69 24.50
CA GLY A 351 10.81 -17.86 25.11
C GLY A 351 10.79 -19.12 24.26
N TYR A 352 11.56 -20.09 24.72
CA TYR A 352 11.78 -21.40 24.11
C TYR A 352 11.60 -22.53 25.14
N ALA A 353 11.65 -23.78 24.67
CA ALA A 353 11.56 -24.99 25.49
C ALA A 353 10.36 -25.03 26.47
N GLY A 354 9.13 -25.04 25.93
CA GLY A 354 7.93 -25.46 26.67
C GLY A 354 7.63 -26.95 26.47
N THR A 355 6.40 -27.36 26.75
CA THR A 355 5.94 -28.75 26.58
C THR A 355 6.00 -29.17 25.11
N THR A 356 6.87 -30.13 24.77
CA THR A 356 6.95 -30.71 23.43
C THR A 356 5.72 -31.58 23.14
N THR A 357 5.01 -31.33 22.04
CA THR A 357 3.88 -32.19 21.65
C THR A 357 4.35 -33.44 20.90
N THR A 358 3.72 -34.57 21.24
CA THR A 358 3.86 -35.88 20.57
C THR A 358 2.54 -36.44 20.08
N GLN A 359 1.41 -35.83 20.47
CA GLN A 359 0.05 -36.35 20.24
C GLN A 359 -0.55 -35.97 18.88
N ILE A 360 0.02 -34.98 18.19
CA ILE A 360 -0.45 -34.51 16.87
C ILE A 360 0.68 -34.75 15.86
N PRO A 361 0.55 -35.72 14.93
CA PRO A 361 1.62 -36.08 13.98
C PRO A 361 2.15 -34.93 13.12
N ALA A 362 1.31 -33.92 12.83
CA ALA A 362 1.70 -32.73 12.07
C ALA A 362 2.54 -31.71 12.87
N LEU A 363 2.67 -31.89 14.19
CA LEU A 363 3.32 -30.96 15.11
C LEU A 363 4.38 -31.63 16.01
N THR A 364 4.59 -32.96 15.86
CA THR A 364 5.51 -33.75 16.69
C THR A 364 6.90 -33.11 16.77
N GLY A 365 7.35 -32.81 17.98
CA GLY A 365 8.64 -32.14 18.23
C GLY A 365 8.58 -30.61 18.34
N GLN A 366 7.42 -29.98 18.11
CA GLN A 366 7.22 -28.55 18.41
C GLN A 366 6.87 -28.33 19.89
N ASN A 367 7.29 -27.19 20.44
CA ASN A 367 7.10 -26.81 21.84
C ASN A 367 5.92 -25.85 22.00
N PHE A 368 5.07 -26.08 23.01
CA PHE A 368 3.87 -25.30 23.31
C PHE A 368 3.74 -24.99 24.81
N GLY A 369 2.77 -24.14 25.18
CA GLY A 369 2.52 -23.76 26.56
C GLY A 369 3.41 -22.61 27.04
N ASN A 370 3.59 -22.48 28.35
CA ASN A 370 4.47 -21.47 28.93
C ASN A 370 5.95 -21.84 28.66
N PRO A 371 6.80 -20.89 28.22
CA PRO A 371 8.23 -21.17 28.05
C PRO A 371 8.90 -21.43 29.40
N THR A 372 9.91 -22.31 29.43
CA THR A 372 10.74 -22.52 30.63
C THR A 372 11.99 -21.65 30.63
N ASN A 373 12.38 -21.14 29.47
CA ASN A 373 13.59 -20.33 29.25
C ASN A 373 13.31 -19.25 28.19
N ALA A 374 14.11 -18.18 28.18
CA ALA A 374 14.11 -17.17 27.12
C ALA A 374 15.52 -16.64 26.86
N ALA A 375 15.77 -16.14 25.65
CA ALA A 375 17.03 -15.53 25.24
C ALA A 375 17.14 -14.03 25.58
N GLY A 376 16.08 -13.45 26.17
CA GLY A 376 16.02 -12.06 26.58
C GLY A 376 15.76 -11.08 25.43
N ASP A 377 16.35 -9.89 25.53
CA ASP A 377 16.15 -8.78 24.61
C ASP A 377 17.47 -8.44 23.88
N LYS A 378 17.38 -8.04 22.61
CA LYS A 378 18.49 -7.55 21.81
C LYS A 378 18.01 -6.42 20.90
N PHE A 379 18.82 -5.37 20.75
CA PHE A 379 18.57 -4.37 19.70
C PHE A 379 19.14 -4.82 18.37
N GLY A 380 18.26 -4.85 17.36
CA GLY A 380 18.65 -4.75 15.96
C GLY A 380 18.70 -3.29 15.53
N TRP A 381 19.28 -3.03 14.37
CA TRP A 381 19.42 -1.67 13.82
C TRP A 381 19.48 -1.67 12.30
N ALA A 382 19.16 -0.51 11.71
CA ALA A 382 19.34 -0.26 10.28
C ALA A 382 19.89 1.15 10.05
N VAL A 383 20.65 1.32 8.97
CA VAL A 383 21.11 2.62 8.46
C VAL A 383 20.87 2.70 6.95
N GLY A 384 20.52 3.88 6.47
CA GLY A 384 20.29 4.14 5.07
C GLY A 384 20.82 5.50 4.63
N ALA A 385 21.12 5.61 3.33
CA ALA A 385 21.43 6.86 2.67
C ALA A 385 20.77 6.88 1.29
N GLY A 386 20.24 8.03 0.89
CA GLY A 386 19.61 8.21 -0.41
C GLY A 386 19.81 9.60 -0.99
N VAL A 387 19.85 9.67 -2.31
CA VAL A 387 19.98 10.89 -3.09
C VAL A 387 18.96 10.88 -4.24
N ARG A 388 18.33 12.03 -4.45
CA ARG A 388 17.38 12.31 -5.54
C ARG A 388 17.91 13.52 -6.29
N LEU A 389 18.52 13.33 -7.45
CA LEU A 389 19.02 14.42 -8.29
C LEU A 389 17.92 14.90 -9.25
N ASN A 390 17.70 16.21 -9.32
CA ASN A 390 16.97 16.85 -10.41
C ASN A 390 17.92 16.94 -11.61
N LEU A 391 17.59 16.28 -12.72
CA LEU A 391 18.42 16.24 -13.91
C LEU A 391 17.85 17.11 -15.04
N ASP A 392 17.33 18.29 -14.68
CA ASP A 392 16.72 19.27 -15.61
C ASP A 392 17.65 19.72 -16.76
N MET A 393 18.96 19.43 -16.66
CA MET A 393 19.96 19.61 -17.73
C MET A 393 19.90 18.56 -18.86
N LEU A 394 19.21 17.43 -18.65
CA LEU A 394 18.94 16.42 -19.67
C LEU A 394 17.59 16.69 -20.34
N ALA A 395 16.51 16.63 -19.55
CA ALA A 395 15.21 17.19 -19.88
C ALA A 395 14.47 17.65 -18.61
N ARG A 396 13.54 18.59 -18.75
CA ARG A 396 12.85 19.21 -17.61
C ARG A 396 11.93 18.21 -16.90
N GLY A 397 12.16 17.99 -15.61
CA GLY A 397 11.47 17.01 -14.79
C GLY A 397 12.13 15.64 -14.70
N ASP A 398 13.29 15.47 -15.34
CA ASP A 398 14.12 14.27 -15.21
C ASP A 398 14.65 14.12 -13.79
N VAL A 399 14.71 12.88 -13.32
CA VAL A 399 15.18 12.56 -11.97
C VAL A 399 16.01 11.29 -11.97
N LEU A 400 17.08 11.28 -11.16
CA LEU A 400 17.78 10.06 -10.76
C LEU A 400 17.62 9.87 -9.25
N TRP A 401 17.08 8.72 -8.87
CA TRP A 401 17.04 8.22 -7.50
C TRP A 401 18.12 7.17 -7.28
N LEU A 402 18.77 7.25 -6.13
CA LEU A 402 19.68 6.25 -5.58
C LEU A 402 19.38 6.10 -4.09
N GLN A 403 19.28 4.86 -3.59
CA GLN A 403 19.22 4.57 -2.16
C GLN A 403 19.99 3.28 -1.85
N ALA A 404 20.65 3.26 -0.69
CA ALA A 404 21.25 2.07 -0.09
C ALA A 404 20.81 1.94 1.37
N VAL A 405 20.63 0.70 1.85
CA VAL A 405 20.33 0.37 3.25
C VAL A 405 21.14 -0.84 3.69
N TYR A 406 21.59 -0.83 4.95
CA TYR A 406 22.10 -2.00 5.67
C TYR A 406 21.29 -2.19 6.97
N ALA A 407 21.00 -3.43 7.35
CA ALA A 407 20.32 -3.79 8.59
C ALA A 407 20.92 -5.05 9.23
N ASP A 408 20.89 -5.10 10.57
CA ASP A 408 21.32 -6.22 11.41
C ASP A 408 20.25 -6.42 12.49
N GLY A 409 19.38 -7.42 12.33
CA GLY A 409 18.23 -7.65 13.21
C GLY A 409 17.04 -6.71 13.01
N ALA A 410 16.94 -6.07 11.84
CA ALA A 410 15.88 -5.13 11.48
C ALA A 410 15.59 -5.20 9.95
N LEU A 411 15.39 -6.42 9.46
CA LEU A 411 15.35 -6.80 8.04
C LEU A 411 14.31 -6.01 7.23
N ASP A 412 13.13 -5.74 7.79
CA ASP A 412 12.08 -4.99 7.10
C ASP A 412 12.50 -3.56 6.70
N TYR A 413 13.54 -2.97 7.31
CA TYR A 413 14.10 -1.70 6.83
C TYR A 413 14.89 -1.87 5.52
N ALA A 414 15.62 -2.99 5.37
CA ALA A 414 16.45 -3.27 4.21
C ALA A 414 15.68 -3.94 3.06
N PHE A 415 14.75 -4.84 3.34
CA PHE A 415 14.03 -5.61 2.34
C PHE A 415 12.55 -5.79 2.71
N GLY A 416 11.65 -5.53 1.75
CA GLY A 416 10.21 -5.65 1.95
C GLY A 416 9.59 -6.85 1.22
N THR A 417 8.73 -7.59 1.92
CA THR A 417 7.69 -8.42 1.28
C THR A 417 6.32 -7.73 1.40
N ALA A 418 5.35 -8.10 0.56
CA ALA A 418 4.11 -7.34 0.37
C ALA A 418 3.10 -7.36 1.55
N ASN A 419 3.45 -8.00 2.67
CA ASN A 419 2.53 -8.24 3.79
C ASN A 419 2.52 -7.05 4.77
N GLN A 420 1.33 -6.68 5.26
CA GLN A 420 1.10 -5.49 6.09
C GLN A 420 1.42 -5.69 7.58
N GLY A 421 2.61 -6.25 7.87
CA GLY A 421 3.17 -6.41 9.22
C GLY A 421 2.72 -7.68 9.96
N GLY A 422 3.24 -7.82 11.18
CA GLY A 422 3.10 -9.02 12.02
C GLY A 422 4.08 -10.15 11.67
N ASP A 423 4.39 -10.97 12.69
CA ASP A 423 5.53 -11.90 12.78
C ASP A 423 5.73 -12.95 11.66
N ARG A 424 4.94 -12.98 10.58
CA ARG A 424 4.93 -14.06 9.57
C ARG A 424 5.21 -13.55 8.16
N GLN A 425 6.48 -13.45 7.79
CA GLN A 425 6.87 -13.00 6.45
C GLN A 425 7.71 -14.06 5.72
N THR A 426 7.42 -14.23 4.43
CA THR A 426 7.91 -15.31 3.56
C THR A 426 7.98 -14.72 2.16
N ILE A 427 9.09 -14.94 1.47
CA ILE A 427 9.22 -14.54 0.07
C ILE A 427 8.81 -15.69 -0.83
N SER A 428 7.81 -15.44 -1.67
CA SER A 428 7.17 -16.45 -2.52
C SER A 428 7.37 -16.13 -3.99
N GLY A 429 8.11 -16.98 -4.69
CA GLY A 429 8.48 -16.79 -6.09
C GLY A 429 9.41 -15.59 -6.33
N ALA A 430 9.79 -15.39 -7.59
CA ALA A 430 10.59 -14.23 -7.98
C ALA A 430 9.74 -12.94 -7.93
N GLY A 431 10.08 -12.02 -7.03
CA GLY A 431 9.34 -10.74 -6.85
C GLY A 431 8.20 -10.77 -5.82
N ASN A 432 8.19 -11.76 -4.92
CA ASN A 432 7.08 -12.01 -4.00
C ASN A 432 5.73 -12.27 -4.73
N LEU A 433 5.82 -12.85 -5.92
CA LEU A 433 4.72 -13.25 -6.76
C LEU A 433 4.26 -14.66 -6.33
N SER A 434 3.31 -14.68 -5.40
CA SER A 434 2.68 -15.88 -4.82
C SER A 434 2.23 -16.88 -5.90
N GLY A 435 2.58 -18.17 -5.77
CA GLY A 435 2.34 -19.17 -6.82
C GLY A 435 2.45 -20.64 -6.37
N VAL A 436 1.62 -21.51 -6.96
CA VAL A 436 1.55 -22.93 -6.60
C VAL A 436 2.68 -23.72 -7.26
N ASN A 437 3.66 -24.16 -6.46
CA ASN A 437 4.99 -24.68 -6.86
C ASN A 437 6.04 -23.61 -7.24
N ALA A 438 5.93 -22.40 -6.66
CA ALA A 438 7.00 -21.41 -6.65
C ALA A 438 8.09 -21.72 -5.60
N LEU A 439 9.28 -21.13 -5.75
CA LEU A 439 10.32 -21.09 -4.73
C LEU A 439 9.85 -20.25 -3.53
N ASN A 440 9.62 -20.87 -2.39
CA ASN A 440 9.19 -20.21 -1.15
C ASN A 440 10.33 -20.26 -0.12
N SER A 441 10.63 -19.14 0.55
CA SER A 441 11.53 -19.11 1.70
C SER A 441 11.01 -18.23 2.82
N GLN A 442 11.07 -18.72 4.06
CA GLN A 442 10.81 -17.92 5.24
C GLN A 442 11.90 -16.84 5.39
N LEU A 443 11.51 -15.67 5.88
CA LEU A 443 12.43 -14.60 6.29
C LEU A 443 12.22 -14.33 7.78
N ARG A 444 13.32 -14.11 8.51
CA ARG A 444 13.30 -13.73 9.93
C ARG A 444 14.30 -12.62 10.20
N ASP A 445 14.04 -11.78 11.21
CA ASP A 445 14.97 -10.79 11.75
C ASP A 445 16.09 -11.43 12.56
N ALA A 446 15.80 -12.56 13.22
CA ALA A 446 16.74 -13.27 14.07
C ALA A 446 16.29 -14.70 14.38
N VAL A 447 17.20 -15.47 14.97
CA VAL A 447 16.90 -16.74 15.66
C VAL A 447 17.60 -16.80 17.02
N VAL A 448 16.98 -17.51 17.95
CA VAL A 448 17.57 -17.96 19.20
C VAL A 448 18.46 -19.17 18.91
N ALA A 449 19.76 -19.00 19.09
CA ALA A 449 20.75 -20.07 18.99
C ALA A 449 21.03 -20.65 20.38
N ASN A 450 20.92 -21.97 20.53
CA ASN A 450 21.11 -22.72 21.78
C ASN A 450 22.16 -23.84 21.66
N ASN A 451 23.26 -23.52 20.97
CA ASN A 451 24.42 -24.35 20.60
C ASN A 451 24.21 -25.45 19.55
N LEU A 452 25.34 -25.84 18.93
CA LEU A 452 25.44 -26.75 17.80
C LEU A 452 25.15 -28.21 18.22
N GLY A 453 24.63 -29.00 17.28
CA GLY A 453 24.58 -30.47 17.42
C GLY A 453 23.28 -31.06 17.98
N GLY A 454 22.23 -30.25 18.19
CA GLY A 454 20.90 -30.75 18.54
C GLY A 454 20.68 -31.11 20.02
N VAL A 455 21.64 -30.80 20.90
CA VAL A 455 21.50 -30.92 22.36
C VAL A 455 21.38 -29.51 22.96
N PRO A 456 20.25 -29.13 23.56
CA PRO A 456 20.08 -27.78 24.13
C PRO A 456 21.03 -27.53 25.30
N VAL A 457 21.98 -26.60 25.14
CA VAL A 457 22.79 -26.10 26.27
C VAL A 457 21.98 -25.01 27.00
N VAL A 458 21.16 -25.45 27.96
CA VAL A 458 20.39 -24.58 28.84
C VAL A 458 21.31 -23.58 29.53
N GLY A 459 20.99 -22.29 29.44
CA GLY A 459 21.77 -21.20 30.04
C GLY A 459 22.72 -20.45 29.11
N ASN A 460 22.88 -20.83 27.83
CA ASN A 460 23.68 -20.06 26.85
C ASN A 460 22.93 -19.84 25.51
N ALA A 461 21.65 -19.49 25.60
CA ALA A 461 20.85 -19.12 24.43
C ALA A 461 21.05 -17.63 24.08
N SER A 462 21.19 -17.31 22.80
CA SER A 462 21.42 -15.93 22.35
C SER A 462 20.69 -15.60 21.05
N ILE A 463 20.24 -14.35 20.91
CA ILE A 463 19.58 -13.85 19.70
C ILE A 463 20.66 -13.55 18.63
N GLN A 464 20.80 -14.44 17.66
CA GLN A 464 21.60 -14.23 16.46
C GLN A 464 20.76 -13.51 15.40
N THR A 465 21.28 -12.41 14.86
CA THR A 465 20.54 -11.48 14.01
C THR A 465 20.83 -11.68 12.54
N THR A 466 19.79 -11.64 11.72
CA THR A 466 19.84 -11.64 10.26
C THR A 466 20.45 -10.34 9.77
N LYS A 467 21.37 -10.43 8.82
CA LYS A 467 22.04 -9.27 8.22
C LYS A 467 21.58 -9.11 6.80
N ALA A 468 21.18 -7.91 6.41
CA ALA A 468 20.80 -7.62 5.05
C ALA A 468 21.34 -6.28 4.57
N TRP A 469 21.59 -6.20 3.28
CA TRP A 469 21.81 -4.93 2.60
C TRP A 469 21.05 -4.89 1.30
N SER A 470 20.69 -3.69 0.87
CA SER A 470 19.96 -3.49 -0.37
C SER A 470 20.32 -2.17 -1.02
N VAL A 471 20.17 -2.13 -2.35
CA VAL A 471 20.35 -0.93 -3.17
C VAL A 471 19.19 -0.81 -4.15
N ALA A 472 18.73 0.41 -4.37
CA ALA A 472 17.67 0.74 -5.32
C ALA A 472 18.08 1.96 -6.16
N ALA A 473 17.79 1.90 -7.46
CA ALA A 473 18.03 2.99 -8.39
C ALA A 473 16.85 3.17 -9.34
N GLY A 474 16.60 4.42 -9.76
CA GLY A 474 15.56 4.75 -10.72
C GLY A 474 15.83 6.06 -11.45
N PHE A 475 15.98 5.98 -12.77
CA PHE A 475 16.10 7.14 -13.64
C PHE A 475 14.83 7.32 -14.47
N ARG A 476 14.38 8.55 -14.65
CA ARG A 476 13.23 8.92 -15.50
C ARG A 476 13.60 10.07 -16.42
N HIS A 477 13.29 9.90 -17.71
CA HIS A 477 13.52 10.86 -18.78
C HIS A 477 12.22 11.32 -19.45
N PHE A 478 12.09 12.62 -19.73
CA PHE A 478 10.99 13.22 -20.49
C PHE A 478 11.40 13.48 -21.95
N TRP A 479 11.00 12.58 -22.86
CA TRP A 479 11.11 12.78 -24.31
C TRP A 479 10.29 13.97 -24.80
N THR A 480 9.10 14.17 -24.20
CA THR A 480 8.25 15.35 -24.40
C THR A 480 7.52 15.66 -23.09
N PRO A 481 6.91 16.85 -22.90
CA PRO A 481 6.10 17.15 -21.72
C PRO A 481 4.91 16.20 -21.46
N ALA A 482 4.54 15.38 -22.45
CA ALA A 482 3.48 14.39 -22.39
C ALA A 482 3.97 12.93 -22.52
N LEU A 483 5.27 12.67 -22.70
CA LEU A 483 5.81 11.32 -22.87
C LEU A 483 7.11 11.16 -22.07
N ARG A 484 7.07 10.27 -21.08
CA ARG A 484 8.20 9.97 -20.19
C ARG A 484 8.48 8.48 -20.15
N SER A 485 9.74 8.09 -20.03
CA SER A 485 10.16 6.70 -19.82
C SER A 485 11.04 6.60 -18.58
N SER A 486 11.04 5.45 -17.95
CA SER A 486 11.86 5.20 -16.75
C SER A 486 12.59 3.87 -16.87
N ILE A 487 13.79 3.81 -16.30
CA ILE A 487 14.55 2.57 -16.06
C ILE A 487 14.92 2.52 -14.59
N PHE A 488 14.70 1.37 -13.97
CA PHE A 488 14.86 1.18 -12.53
C PHE A 488 15.28 -0.24 -12.21
N GLY A 489 15.82 -0.43 -11.02
CA GLY A 489 16.21 -1.74 -10.53
C GLY A 489 16.60 -1.72 -9.07
N ALA A 490 16.58 -2.90 -8.47
CA ALA A 490 16.90 -3.13 -7.07
C ALA A 490 17.70 -4.43 -6.92
N TYR A 491 18.59 -4.46 -5.93
CA TYR A 491 19.29 -5.66 -5.47
C TYR A 491 19.19 -5.74 -3.95
N SER A 492 19.08 -6.94 -3.40
CA SER A 492 19.03 -7.19 -1.95
C SER A 492 19.70 -8.51 -1.62
N ASP A 493 20.56 -8.49 -0.60
CA ASP A 493 21.28 -9.63 -0.05
C ASP A 493 20.82 -9.83 1.40
N ILE A 494 20.32 -11.00 1.74
CA ILE A 494 19.79 -11.34 3.06
C ILE A 494 20.53 -12.59 3.53
N ASN A 495 21.32 -12.44 4.60
CA ASN A 495 22.13 -13.50 5.17
C ASN A 495 21.54 -13.88 6.52
N GLN A 496 20.94 -15.07 6.58
CA GLN A 496 20.32 -15.64 7.77
C GLN A 496 21.41 -16.16 8.73
N PRO A 497 21.17 -16.22 10.05
CA PRO A 497 22.17 -16.70 11.00
C PRO A 497 22.58 -18.15 10.73
N ALA A 498 23.85 -18.49 10.98
CA ALA A 498 24.37 -19.85 10.84
C ALA A 498 23.61 -20.88 11.71
N ALA A 499 23.06 -20.46 12.85
CA ALA A 499 22.21 -21.29 13.70
C ALA A 499 20.79 -21.53 13.15
N ALA A 500 20.37 -20.86 12.08
CA ALA A 500 19.03 -20.97 11.50
C ALA A 500 18.92 -22.18 10.56
N VAL A 501 19.07 -23.39 11.10
CA VAL A 501 19.04 -24.64 10.33
C VAL A 501 17.71 -24.77 9.56
N GLY A 502 17.80 -24.74 8.23
CA GLY A 502 16.65 -24.81 7.32
C GLY A 502 16.17 -23.46 6.76
N LEU A 503 16.62 -22.32 7.31
CA LEU A 503 16.47 -21.04 6.63
C LEU A 503 17.49 -20.89 5.48
N SER A 504 17.17 -20.00 4.54
CA SER A 504 18.00 -19.72 3.38
C SER A 504 18.46 -18.26 3.35
N ASP A 505 19.71 -18.07 2.94
CA ASP A 505 20.18 -16.80 2.44
C ASP A 505 19.46 -16.50 1.12
N ILE A 506 18.98 -15.27 0.98
CA ILE A 506 18.20 -14.81 -0.16
C ILE A 506 18.95 -13.70 -0.87
N LYS A 507 19.17 -13.88 -2.18
CA LYS A 507 19.65 -12.82 -3.06
C LYS A 507 18.53 -12.52 -4.05
N TYR A 508 17.92 -11.36 -3.91
CA TYR A 508 16.83 -10.89 -4.77
C TYR A 508 17.32 -9.73 -5.63
N TRP A 509 16.88 -9.69 -6.89
CA TRP A 509 17.03 -8.49 -7.70
C TRP A 509 15.89 -8.34 -8.72
N ASN A 510 15.69 -7.11 -9.17
CA ASN A 510 14.87 -6.84 -10.34
C ASN A 510 15.47 -5.72 -11.20
N VAL A 511 15.04 -5.70 -12.46
CA VAL A 511 15.27 -4.59 -13.40
C VAL A 511 14.00 -4.39 -14.21
N GLY A 512 13.61 -3.14 -14.42
CA GLY A 512 12.38 -2.81 -15.13
C GLY A 512 12.49 -1.52 -15.93
N VAL A 513 11.61 -1.43 -16.92
CA VAL A 513 11.44 -0.26 -17.77
C VAL A 513 9.96 0.06 -17.91
N ASN A 514 9.63 1.34 -17.98
CA ASN A 514 8.29 1.78 -18.33
C ASN A 514 8.29 2.96 -19.30
N THR A 515 7.14 3.19 -19.92
CA THR A 515 6.82 4.40 -20.65
C THR A 515 5.40 4.83 -20.31
N ILE A 516 5.23 6.11 -19.99
CA ILE A 516 3.98 6.71 -19.57
C ILE A 516 3.69 7.89 -20.51
N TRP A 517 2.52 7.83 -21.16
CA TRP A 517 1.97 8.88 -21.99
C TRP A 517 0.85 9.60 -21.24
N SER A 518 0.92 10.93 -21.21
CA SER A 518 -0.04 11.80 -20.53
C SER A 518 -0.79 12.65 -21.59
N PRO A 519 -1.76 12.08 -22.35
CA PRO A 519 -2.39 12.75 -23.49
C PRO A 519 -3.13 14.04 -23.11
N VAL A 520 -3.68 14.09 -21.89
CA VAL A 520 -4.33 15.28 -21.32
C VAL A 520 -3.94 15.43 -19.86
N ARG A 521 -4.07 16.65 -19.33
CA ARG A 521 -3.64 17.01 -17.97
C ARG A 521 -4.22 16.07 -16.90
N ASN A 522 -3.32 15.37 -16.19
CA ASN A 522 -3.60 14.34 -15.17
C ASN A 522 -4.46 13.14 -15.63
N LEU A 523 -4.36 12.73 -16.90
CA LEU A 523 -4.62 11.36 -17.34
C LEU A 523 -3.30 10.74 -17.78
N ASP A 524 -2.89 9.64 -17.15
CA ASP A 524 -1.67 8.89 -17.46
C ASP A 524 -2.02 7.48 -17.97
N LEU A 525 -1.36 7.08 -19.06
CA LEU A 525 -1.42 5.77 -19.71
C LEU A 525 -0.01 5.18 -19.67
N GLY A 526 0.23 4.21 -18.79
CA GLY A 526 1.55 3.64 -18.54
C GLY A 526 1.66 2.16 -18.90
N LEU A 527 2.73 1.79 -19.61
CA LEU A 527 3.13 0.40 -19.80
C LEU A 527 4.48 0.16 -19.12
N GLU A 528 4.59 -0.89 -18.32
CA GLU A 528 5.79 -1.31 -17.60
C GLU A 528 6.08 -2.78 -17.83
N VAL A 529 7.37 -3.14 -17.90
CA VAL A 529 7.85 -4.52 -17.89
C VAL A 529 9.00 -4.62 -16.89
N VAL A 530 8.93 -5.62 -16.00
CA VAL A 530 9.93 -5.89 -14.96
C VAL A 530 10.36 -7.34 -15.02
N TYR A 531 11.67 -7.60 -14.98
CA TYR A 531 12.20 -8.93 -14.68
C TYR A 531 12.60 -8.99 -13.20
N HIS A 532 12.08 -9.97 -12.48
CA HIS A 532 12.43 -10.30 -11.11
C HIS A 532 13.24 -11.60 -11.08
N ASN A 533 14.17 -11.71 -10.14
CA ASN A 533 14.95 -12.91 -9.88
C ASN A 533 15.17 -13.11 -8.38
N ILE A 534 15.13 -14.35 -7.92
CA ILE A 534 15.42 -14.75 -6.55
C ILE A 534 16.36 -15.96 -6.58
N ASN A 535 17.42 -15.92 -5.79
CA ASN A 535 18.28 -17.05 -5.47
C ASN A 535 18.13 -17.39 -3.98
N ALA A 536 18.09 -18.67 -3.64
CA ALA A 536 17.91 -19.14 -2.27
C ALA A 536 18.80 -20.37 -1.99
N ARG A 537 19.58 -20.31 -0.90
CA ARG A 537 20.45 -21.42 -0.45
C ARG A 537 20.52 -21.45 1.08
N THR A 538 20.53 -22.63 1.68
CA THR A 538 20.73 -22.75 3.13
C THR A 538 22.19 -22.55 3.53
N GLN A 539 22.42 -22.34 4.83
CA GLN A 539 23.76 -22.26 5.44
C GLN A 539 24.67 -23.47 5.13
N ALA A 540 24.07 -24.64 4.83
CA ALA A 540 24.78 -25.85 4.42
C ALA A 540 24.98 -25.97 2.89
N GLY A 541 24.78 -24.89 2.15
CA GLY A 541 24.83 -24.84 0.68
C GLY A 541 23.66 -25.53 -0.03
N LEU A 542 22.72 -26.11 0.72
CA LEU A 542 21.60 -26.88 0.17
C LEU A 542 20.59 -25.98 -0.54
N VAL A 543 19.91 -26.58 -1.51
CA VAL A 543 18.89 -25.92 -2.33
C VAL A 543 17.50 -26.16 -1.70
N PRO A 544 16.66 -25.11 -1.50
CA PRO A 544 15.31 -25.27 -0.98
C PRO A 544 14.42 -26.14 -1.88
N ALA A 545 13.58 -26.96 -1.27
CA ALA A 545 12.57 -27.76 -1.95
C ALA A 545 11.29 -26.95 -2.20
N ILE A 546 10.71 -27.10 -3.39
CA ILE A 546 9.42 -26.49 -3.73
C ILE A 546 8.29 -27.20 -2.99
N SER A 547 7.51 -26.44 -2.22
CA SER A 547 6.31 -26.95 -1.53
C SER A 547 5.30 -27.52 -2.54
N GLY A 548 4.77 -28.71 -2.25
CA GLY A 548 3.85 -29.45 -3.12
C GLY A 548 4.51 -30.26 -4.25
N GLY A 549 5.74 -29.94 -4.64
CA GLY A 549 6.45 -30.58 -5.75
C GLY A 549 7.67 -31.42 -5.34
N GLY A 550 8.30 -31.15 -4.19
CA GLY A 550 9.49 -31.86 -3.69
C GLY A 550 10.78 -31.61 -4.48
N VAL A 551 10.70 -31.02 -5.67
CA VAL A 551 11.85 -30.68 -6.52
C VAL A 551 12.66 -29.53 -5.89
N PRO A 552 13.99 -29.69 -5.69
CA PRO A 552 14.86 -28.60 -5.27
C PRO A 552 14.98 -27.51 -6.37
N ARG A 553 14.78 -26.23 -6.00
CA ARG A 553 15.02 -25.08 -6.89
C ARG A 553 15.74 -23.97 -6.12
N GLY A 554 16.98 -23.68 -6.52
CA GLY A 554 17.82 -22.68 -5.85
C GLY A 554 17.74 -21.29 -6.48
N GLN A 555 17.02 -21.16 -7.59
CA GLN A 555 16.82 -19.89 -8.28
C GLN A 555 15.50 -19.90 -9.06
N GLU A 556 14.80 -18.78 -9.07
CA GLU A 556 13.60 -18.56 -9.86
C GLU A 556 13.63 -17.15 -10.47
N GLY A 557 12.91 -16.96 -11.59
CA GLY A 557 12.79 -15.67 -12.24
C GLY A 557 11.44 -15.51 -12.93
N ALA A 558 10.92 -14.28 -12.96
CA ALA A 558 9.60 -13.95 -13.50
C ALA A 558 9.63 -12.62 -14.27
N TRP A 559 8.93 -12.58 -15.39
CA TRP A 559 8.63 -11.34 -16.13
C TRP A 559 7.22 -10.88 -15.77
N VAL A 560 7.07 -9.64 -15.30
CA VAL A 560 5.77 -9.02 -15.03
C VAL A 560 5.57 -7.88 -16.02
N GLY A 561 4.39 -7.80 -16.65
CA GLY A 561 3.99 -6.65 -17.45
C GLY A 561 2.79 -5.94 -16.82
N THR A 562 2.82 -4.62 -16.69
CA THR A 562 1.70 -3.82 -16.14
C THR A 562 1.25 -2.76 -17.14
N LEU A 563 -0.02 -2.78 -17.52
CA LEU A 563 -0.70 -1.67 -18.18
C LEU A 563 -1.56 -0.92 -17.14
N ARG A 564 -1.21 0.33 -16.85
CA ARG A 564 -1.90 1.23 -15.91
C ARG A 564 -2.61 2.35 -16.65
N VAL A 565 -3.88 2.57 -16.31
CA VAL A 565 -4.65 3.77 -16.67
C VAL A 565 -4.95 4.52 -15.38
N GLN A 566 -4.53 5.77 -15.24
CA GLN A 566 -4.75 6.56 -14.02
C GLN A 566 -5.25 7.98 -14.34
N ARG A 567 -6.38 8.35 -13.73
CA ARG A 567 -6.96 9.70 -13.77
C ARG A 567 -6.82 10.33 -12.38
N ASN A 568 -6.01 11.37 -12.24
CA ASN A 568 -5.92 12.16 -11.00
C ASN A 568 -6.90 13.34 -11.05
N PHE A 569 -7.41 13.74 -9.90
CA PHE A 569 -8.32 14.88 -9.70
C PHE A 569 -7.89 15.71 -8.48
#